data_AF-A0A4Y6KNB7-F1
#
_entry.id   AF-A0A4Y6KNB7-F1
#
_cell.length_a   1.000
_cell.length_b   1.000
_cell.length_c   1.000
_cell.angle_alpha   90.00
_cell.angle_beta   90.00
_cell.angle_gamma   90.00
#
_symmetry.space_group_name_H-M   'P 1'
#
loop_
_entity.id
_entity.type
_entity.pdbx_description
1 polymer ?
#
loop_
_entity_poly.entity_id
_entity_poly.type
_entity_poly.pdbx_seq_one_letter_code
_entity_poly.pdbx_strand_id
1 'polypeptide(L)'
;MSAIIRFLLFCFCVAGGAALAADEGEPIYGGCVDARGAAVVSLIDPQLPAAVATSSEAGRPVIRHNPELLPRLLPASRSFLYAQACARLNLGYPADGLLDTGAAHRADCAALGTLQRSGLLAQTSVEALEADLRFSDAEWAELPGPRRQIALGSCPLSRGALLLPGADAAERPAWNACVRACAAPLYQCQARCAAGDCADCQAAYDRCNRTCDAR
;
A
#
# COMPACT_ATOMS: atom_id res chain seq x y z
N MET A 1 73.86 -18.00 10.53
CA MET A 1 73.38 -16.87 9.71
C MET A 1 72.12 -17.30 8.98
N SER A 2 71.01 -16.59 9.23
CA SER A 2 69.77 -16.41 8.45
C SER A 2 69.19 -17.59 7.64
N ALA A 3 68.07 -18.23 8.01
CA ALA A 3 66.65 -17.79 8.00
C ALA A 3 65.93 -17.96 6.64
N ILE A 4 64.63 -18.35 6.72
CA ILE A 4 63.55 -18.30 5.70
C ILE A 4 63.46 -19.59 4.86
N ILE A 5 62.36 -20.37 4.88
CA ILE A 5 61.18 -20.24 3.99
C ILE A 5 59.98 -20.93 4.68
N ARG A 6 59.09 -20.15 5.32
CA ARG A 6 57.69 -19.87 4.93
C ARG A 6 56.83 -21.09 4.55
N PHE A 7 56.24 -21.69 5.59
CA PHE A 7 55.00 -22.46 5.52
C PHE A 7 53.84 -21.46 5.72
N LEU A 8 53.05 -21.18 4.69
CA LEU A 8 51.81 -20.42 4.83
C LEU A 8 50.67 -21.24 4.22
N LEU A 9 49.88 -21.81 5.12
CA LEU A 9 48.57 -22.40 4.87
C LEU A 9 47.71 -21.39 4.09
N PHE A 10 47.29 -21.79 2.89
CA PHE A 10 46.25 -21.10 2.13
C PHE A 10 44.90 -21.54 2.70
N CYS A 11 44.36 -20.73 3.62
CA CYS A 11 43.04 -20.94 4.21
C CYS A 11 41.97 -20.50 3.19
N PHE A 12 41.38 -21.47 2.49
CA PHE A 12 40.29 -21.24 1.55
C PHE A 12 39.00 -21.00 2.35
N CYS A 13 38.76 -19.74 2.74
CA CYS A 13 37.48 -19.32 3.29
C CYS A 13 36.42 -19.39 2.18
N VAL A 14 35.68 -20.50 2.14
CA VAL A 14 34.44 -20.64 1.39
C VAL A 14 33.44 -19.68 2.02
N ALA A 15 33.39 -18.45 1.50
CA ALA A 15 32.32 -17.51 1.78
C ALA A 15 31.05 -18.05 1.10
N GLY A 16 30.35 -18.94 1.80
CA GLY A 16 28.97 -19.28 1.49
C GLY A 16 28.13 -18.02 1.68
N GLY A 17 27.95 -17.27 0.60
CA GLY A 17 26.95 -16.21 0.52
C GLY A 17 25.58 -16.86 0.70
N ALA A 18 25.10 -16.89 1.93
CA ALA A 18 23.67 -17.02 2.18
C ALA A 18 23.03 -15.77 1.57
N ALA A 19 22.55 -15.89 0.34
CA ALA A 19 21.57 -14.99 -0.21
C ALA A 19 20.35 -15.08 0.72
N LEU A 20 20.28 -14.15 1.67
CA LEU A 20 19.03 -13.81 2.33
C LEU A 20 18.10 -13.40 1.20
N ALA A 21 17.19 -14.31 0.84
CA ALA A 21 16.02 -13.96 0.05
C ALA A 21 15.39 -12.77 0.76
N ALA A 22 15.45 -11.60 0.12
CA ALA A 22 14.60 -10.50 0.51
C ALA A 22 13.18 -11.04 0.35
N ASP A 23 12.49 -11.19 1.48
CA ASP A 23 11.05 -11.33 1.49
C ASP A 23 10.52 -10.07 0.79
N GLU A 24 10.17 -10.21 -0.48
CA GLU A 24 9.50 -9.17 -1.25
C GLU A 24 8.08 -9.07 -0.67
N GLY A 25 7.99 -8.41 0.50
CA GLY A 25 6.70 -8.09 1.10
C GLY A 25 5.84 -7.42 0.04
N GLU A 26 4.61 -7.90 -0.09
CA GLU A 26 3.63 -7.48 -1.10
C GLU A 26 3.55 -5.95 -1.15
N PRO A 27 3.67 -5.30 -2.32
CA PRO A 27 3.65 -3.85 -2.42
C PRO A 27 2.26 -3.32 -2.04
N ILE A 28 2.06 -2.99 -0.77
CA ILE A 28 0.86 -2.30 -0.28
C ILE A 28 0.97 -0.83 -0.69
N TYR A 29 -0.12 -0.28 -1.23
CA TYR A 29 -0.22 1.14 -1.57
C TYR A 29 0.12 2.02 -0.35
N GLY A 30 1.30 2.64 -0.34
CA GLY A 30 1.85 3.37 0.82
C GLY A 30 1.49 4.86 0.92
N GLY A 31 0.47 5.35 0.22
CA GLY A 31 0.28 6.80 0.01
C GLY A 31 -1.16 7.28 0.19
N CYS A 32 -1.83 6.90 1.28
CA CYS A 32 -3.20 7.36 1.51
C CYS A 32 -3.25 8.80 2.09
N VAL A 33 -4.13 9.63 1.54
CA VAL A 33 -4.43 10.97 2.06
C VAL A 33 -5.94 11.15 2.27
N ASP A 34 -6.32 11.85 3.32
CA ASP A 34 -7.72 12.20 3.59
C ASP A 34 -8.23 13.30 2.65
N ALA A 35 -9.50 13.67 2.76
CA ALA A 35 -10.11 14.73 1.95
C ALA A 35 -9.45 16.12 2.10
N ARG A 36 -8.62 16.34 3.12
CA ARG A 36 -7.85 17.57 3.33
C ARG A 36 -6.42 17.46 2.78
N GLY A 37 -6.08 16.33 2.14
CA GLY A 37 -4.73 16.04 1.67
C GLY A 37 -3.76 15.64 2.78
N ALA A 38 -4.24 15.38 4.01
CA ALA A 38 -3.38 14.96 5.10
C ALA A 38 -3.10 13.46 5.02
N ALA A 39 -1.85 13.07 5.27
CA ALA A 39 -1.46 11.65 5.28
C ALA A 39 -2.25 10.86 6.34
N VAL A 40 -2.82 9.74 5.90
CA VAL A 40 -3.54 8.78 6.73
C VAL A 40 -2.55 7.73 7.23
N VAL A 41 -2.55 7.47 8.53
CA VAL A 41 -1.70 6.42 9.10
C VAL A 41 -2.26 5.05 8.70
N SER A 42 -1.39 4.17 8.25
CA SER A 42 -1.72 2.78 7.89
C SER A 42 -0.93 1.82 8.75
N LEU A 43 -1.61 0.85 9.36
CA LEU A 43 -1.03 -0.11 10.29
C LEU A 43 -1.41 -1.54 9.89
N ILE A 44 -0.45 -2.46 10.01
CA ILE A 44 -0.70 -3.90 9.98
C ILE A 44 -1.23 -4.30 11.36
N ASP A 45 -2.34 -5.01 11.39
CA ASP A 45 -2.97 -5.51 12.62
C ASP A 45 -3.49 -6.94 12.40
N PRO A 46 -2.71 -7.97 12.74
CA PRO A 46 -3.12 -9.37 12.59
C PRO A 46 -4.30 -9.78 13.48
N GLN A 47 -4.66 -8.96 14.47
CA GLN A 47 -5.77 -9.23 15.38
C GLN A 47 -7.06 -8.50 14.97
N LEU A 48 -7.01 -7.69 13.90
CA LEU A 48 -8.17 -7.01 13.37
C LEU A 48 -9.17 -8.04 12.79
N PRO A 49 -10.45 -8.04 13.19
CA PRO A 49 -11.44 -9.03 12.74
C PRO A 49 -11.95 -8.78 11.30
N ALA A 50 -11.36 -7.83 10.59
CA ALA A 50 -11.69 -7.49 9.21
C ALA A 50 -10.41 -7.36 8.38
N ALA A 51 -10.48 -7.66 7.08
CA ALA A 51 -9.34 -7.58 6.17
C ALA A 51 -8.77 -6.15 6.11
N VAL A 52 -9.64 -5.14 6.18
CA VAL A 52 -9.28 -3.73 6.30
C VAL A 52 -10.36 -2.99 7.09
N ALA A 53 -9.96 -2.02 7.91
CA ALA A 53 -10.86 -1.15 8.63
C ALA A 53 -10.33 0.29 8.66
N THR A 54 -11.26 1.24 8.67
CA THR A 54 -10.97 2.64 8.96
C THR A 54 -11.50 2.98 10.36
N SER A 55 -10.77 3.83 11.08
CA SER A 55 -11.19 4.34 12.39
C SER A 55 -10.70 5.77 12.61
N SER A 56 -11.27 6.45 13.59
CA SER A 56 -10.75 7.72 14.12
C SER A 56 -10.00 7.48 15.44
N GLU A 57 -8.71 7.80 15.47
CA GLU A 57 -7.88 7.73 16.68
C GLU A 57 -7.36 9.15 17.00
N ALA A 58 -7.69 9.67 18.18
CA ALA A 58 -7.36 11.05 18.59
C ALA A 58 -7.76 12.12 17.55
N GLY A 59 -8.88 11.91 16.85
CA GLY A 59 -9.39 12.82 15.82
C GLY A 59 -8.68 12.73 14.47
N ARG A 60 -7.83 11.71 14.27
CA ARG A 60 -7.15 11.44 13.00
C ARG A 60 -7.65 10.13 12.38
N PRO A 61 -7.86 10.09 11.06
CA PRO A 61 -8.19 8.84 10.40
C PRO A 61 -6.99 7.89 10.39
N VAL A 62 -7.26 6.61 10.65
CA VAL A 62 -6.31 5.51 10.60
C VAL A 62 -6.90 4.40 9.74
N ILE A 63 -6.06 3.72 8.97
CA ILE A 63 -6.38 2.46 8.30
C ILE A 63 -5.63 1.34 9.01
N ARG A 64 -6.33 0.27 9.38
CA ARG A 64 -5.74 -0.98 9.86
C ARG A 64 -6.06 -2.08 8.86
N HIS A 65 -5.14 -3.00 8.61
CA HIS A 65 -5.37 -4.14 7.74
C HIS A 65 -4.81 -5.44 8.33
N ASN A 66 -5.56 -6.52 8.15
CA ASN A 66 -5.17 -7.85 8.58
C ASN A 66 -4.69 -8.66 7.36
N PRO A 67 -3.38 -8.98 7.24
CA PRO A 67 -2.86 -9.76 6.12
C PRO A 67 -3.24 -11.24 6.18
N GLU A 68 -3.75 -11.73 7.31
CA GLU A 68 -4.14 -13.14 7.52
C GLU A 68 -5.57 -13.44 7.05
N LEU A 69 -6.41 -12.42 6.90
CA LEU A 69 -7.80 -12.56 6.46
C LEU A 69 -7.93 -12.59 4.94
N LEU A 70 -8.96 -13.29 4.46
CA LEU A 70 -9.21 -13.53 3.03
C LEU A 70 -7.96 -14.01 2.26
N PRO A 71 -7.25 -15.07 2.72
CA PRO A 71 -5.97 -15.48 2.15
C PRO A 71 -6.08 -15.95 0.70
N ARG A 72 -7.28 -16.31 0.22
CA ARG A 72 -7.49 -16.69 -1.18
C ARG A 72 -7.36 -15.54 -2.18
N LEU A 73 -7.46 -14.29 -1.71
CA LEU A 73 -7.46 -13.13 -2.59
C LEU A 73 -6.12 -12.97 -3.29
N LEU A 74 -6.19 -12.57 -4.55
CA LEU A 74 -5.03 -12.12 -5.31
C LEU A 74 -4.43 -10.86 -4.67
N PRO A 75 -3.13 -10.61 -4.87
CA PRO A 75 -2.48 -9.39 -4.37
C PRO A 75 -3.17 -8.09 -4.82
N ALA A 76 -3.64 -8.05 -6.08
CA ALA A 76 -4.39 -6.92 -6.61
C ALA A 76 -5.73 -6.71 -5.88
N SER A 77 -6.39 -7.77 -5.44
CA SER A 77 -7.65 -7.71 -4.70
C SER A 77 -7.45 -7.24 -3.26
N ARG A 78 -6.39 -7.67 -2.59
CA ARG A 78 -6.00 -7.13 -1.27
C ARG A 78 -5.67 -5.64 -1.36
N SER A 79 -4.91 -5.27 -2.39
CA SER A 79 -4.61 -3.86 -2.70
C SER A 79 -5.87 -3.07 -2.98
N PHE A 80 -6.86 -3.65 -3.66
CA PHE A 80 -8.16 -3.02 -3.90
C PHE A 80 -8.90 -2.73 -2.59
N LEU A 81 -8.98 -3.69 -1.67
CA LEU A 81 -9.64 -3.49 -0.37
C LEU A 81 -8.98 -2.33 0.40
N TYR A 82 -7.66 -2.29 0.44
CA TYR A 82 -6.93 -1.17 1.03
C TYR A 82 -7.21 0.16 0.32
N ALA A 83 -7.18 0.18 -1.01
CA ALA A 83 -7.47 1.37 -1.80
C ALA A 83 -8.91 1.86 -1.62
N GLN A 84 -9.86 0.97 -1.35
CA GLN A 84 -11.25 1.30 -1.04
C GLN A 84 -11.38 1.99 0.31
N ALA A 85 -10.69 1.47 1.34
CA ALA A 85 -10.60 2.12 2.65
C ALA A 85 -9.96 3.50 2.55
N CYS A 86 -8.92 3.64 1.72
CA CYS A 86 -8.33 4.94 1.45
C CYS A 86 -9.28 5.87 0.69
N ALA A 87 -9.95 5.38 -0.36
CA ALA A 87 -10.91 6.15 -1.14
C ALA A 87 -12.05 6.67 -0.29
N ARG A 88 -12.52 5.89 0.69
CA ARG A 88 -13.50 6.33 1.68
C ARG A 88 -13.06 7.62 2.37
N LEU A 89 -11.85 7.64 2.90
CA LEU A 89 -11.28 8.78 3.63
C LEU A 89 -10.97 9.97 2.70
N ASN A 90 -10.45 9.68 1.51
CA ASN A 90 -10.15 10.69 0.50
C ASN A 90 -11.40 11.39 -0.04
N LEU A 91 -12.51 10.67 -0.15
CA LEU A 91 -13.83 11.22 -0.53
C LEU A 91 -14.53 11.97 0.62
N GLY A 92 -13.91 12.03 1.80
CA GLY A 92 -14.43 12.76 2.96
C GLY A 92 -15.55 12.03 3.71
N TYR A 93 -15.72 10.73 3.48
CA TYR A 93 -16.63 9.94 4.30
C TYR A 93 -16.08 9.75 5.71
N PRO A 94 -16.95 9.59 6.73
CA PRO A 94 -16.52 9.33 8.10
C PRO A 94 -15.58 8.14 8.17
N ALA A 95 -14.54 8.19 9.02
CA ALA A 95 -13.65 7.04 9.21
C ALA A 95 -14.38 5.89 9.91
N ASP A 96 -15.22 6.21 10.90
CA ASP A 96 -15.99 5.22 11.67
C ASP A 96 -17.34 4.91 11.03
N GLY A 97 -17.90 3.76 11.39
CA GLY A 97 -19.24 3.33 10.97
C GLY A 97 -19.32 2.73 9.56
N LEU A 98 -20.53 2.34 9.16
CA LEU A 98 -20.78 1.76 7.85
C LEU A 98 -21.12 2.84 6.81
N LEU A 99 -20.59 2.68 5.60
CA LEU A 99 -21.08 3.43 4.45
C LEU A 99 -22.44 2.88 4.01
N ASP A 100 -23.28 3.73 3.42
CA ASP A 100 -24.38 3.23 2.60
C ASP A 100 -23.85 2.61 1.30
N THR A 101 -24.69 1.84 0.61
CA THR A 101 -24.31 1.12 -0.62
C THR A 101 -23.82 2.06 -1.73
N GLY A 102 -24.39 3.26 -1.84
CA GLY A 102 -23.98 4.24 -2.85
C GLY A 102 -22.62 4.87 -2.56
N ALA A 103 -22.36 5.22 -1.29
CA ALA A 103 -21.06 5.69 -0.82
C ALA A 103 -19.98 4.60 -0.97
N ALA A 104 -20.32 3.35 -0.62
CA ALA A 104 -19.43 2.22 -0.81
C ALA A 104 -19.08 2.00 -2.29
N HIS A 105 -20.07 2.07 -3.19
CA HIS A 105 -19.83 1.97 -4.63
C HIS A 105 -18.95 3.11 -5.17
N ARG A 106 -19.14 4.35 -4.71
CA ARG A 106 -18.25 5.46 -5.10
C ARG A 106 -16.82 5.25 -4.62
N ALA A 107 -16.64 4.72 -3.41
CA ALA A 107 -15.32 4.34 -2.91
C ALA A 107 -14.70 3.20 -3.74
N ASP A 108 -15.49 2.21 -4.18
CA ASP A 108 -15.03 1.13 -5.08
C ASP A 108 -14.49 1.68 -6.40
N CYS A 109 -15.22 2.60 -7.03
CA CYS A 109 -14.78 3.21 -8.29
C CYS A 109 -13.54 4.09 -8.13
N ALA A 110 -13.42 4.83 -7.03
CA ALA A 110 -12.22 5.59 -6.73
C ALA A 110 -11.01 4.67 -6.44
N ALA A 111 -11.22 3.55 -5.76
CA ALA A 111 -10.20 2.53 -5.52
C ALA A 111 -9.69 1.92 -6.83
N LEU A 112 -10.60 1.54 -7.73
CA LEU A 112 -10.25 1.07 -9.08
C LEU A 112 -9.37 2.08 -9.82
N GLY A 113 -9.77 3.35 -9.83
CA GLY A 113 -8.99 4.41 -10.45
C GLY A 113 -7.58 4.55 -9.84
N THR A 114 -7.45 4.41 -8.52
CA THR A 114 -6.15 4.41 -7.83
C THR A 114 -5.27 3.24 -8.26
N LEU A 115 -5.82 2.03 -8.31
CA LEU A 115 -5.11 0.83 -8.76
C LEU A 115 -4.65 0.92 -10.21
N GLN A 116 -5.48 1.50 -11.09
CA GLN A 116 -5.13 1.74 -12.48
C GLN A 116 -3.97 2.74 -12.60
N ARG A 117 -4.03 3.87 -11.88
CA ARG A 117 -2.98 4.91 -11.93
C ARG A 117 -1.66 4.46 -11.30
N SER A 118 -1.69 3.60 -10.28
CA SER A 118 -0.49 3.07 -9.65
C SER A 118 0.17 1.94 -10.46
N GLY A 119 -0.50 1.42 -11.49
CA GLY A 119 -0.02 0.28 -12.26
C GLY A 119 -0.19 -1.07 -11.55
N LEU A 120 -0.86 -1.12 -10.40
CA LEU A 120 -1.11 -2.36 -9.65
C LEU A 120 -2.05 -3.33 -10.37
N LEU A 121 -2.73 -2.88 -11.44
CA LEU A 121 -3.52 -3.71 -12.34
C LEU A 121 -2.80 -4.10 -13.64
N ALA A 122 -1.50 -3.84 -13.77
CA ALA A 122 -0.76 -4.14 -15.01
C ALA A 122 -0.92 -5.61 -15.47
N GLN A 123 -1.00 -6.54 -14.52
CA GLN A 123 -1.10 -7.98 -14.78
C GLN A 123 -2.50 -8.57 -14.51
N THR A 124 -3.49 -7.75 -14.11
CA THR A 124 -4.82 -8.21 -13.71
C THR A 124 -5.89 -7.38 -14.42
N SER A 125 -6.76 -8.02 -15.19
CA SER A 125 -7.87 -7.31 -15.83
C SER A 125 -8.91 -6.87 -14.80
N VAL A 126 -9.74 -5.88 -15.14
CA VAL A 126 -10.82 -5.41 -14.26
C VAL A 126 -11.82 -6.54 -14.01
N GLU A 127 -12.08 -7.39 -15.01
CA GLU A 127 -12.98 -8.55 -14.90
C GLU A 127 -12.40 -9.63 -13.98
N ALA A 128 -11.08 -9.87 -14.05
CA ALA A 128 -10.41 -10.81 -13.16
C ALA A 128 -10.41 -10.31 -11.71
N LEU A 129 -10.16 -9.01 -11.49
CA LEU A 129 -10.28 -8.37 -10.18
C LEU A 129 -11.72 -8.49 -9.64
N GLU A 130 -12.71 -8.14 -10.46
CA GLU A 130 -14.13 -8.23 -10.07
C GLU A 130 -14.55 -9.68 -9.73
N ALA A 131 -14.07 -10.66 -10.49
CA ALA A 131 -14.33 -12.07 -10.23
C ALA A 131 -13.74 -12.54 -8.90
N ASP A 132 -12.51 -12.12 -8.57
CA ASP A 132 -11.85 -12.47 -7.31
C ASP A 132 -12.49 -11.78 -6.09
N LEU A 133 -13.03 -10.57 -6.28
CA LEU A 133 -13.79 -9.80 -5.28
C LEU A 133 -15.25 -10.28 -5.08
N ARG A 134 -15.59 -11.48 -5.55
CA ARG A 134 -16.86 -12.13 -5.21
C ARG A 134 -16.70 -12.89 -3.91
N PHE A 135 -17.43 -12.46 -2.90
CA PHE A 135 -17.33 -13.01 -1.55
C PHE A 135 -18.53 -13.89 -1.20
N SER A 136 -18.27 -14.97 -0.47
CA SER A 136 -19.31 -15.74 0.21
C SER A 136 -19.91 -14.95 1.37
N ASP A 137 -21.03 -15.43 1.93
CA ASP A 137 -21.65 -14.80 3.11
C ASP A 137 -20.71 -14.78 4.33
N ALA A 138 -19.87 -15.81 4.50
CA ALA A 138 -18.90 -15.87 5.58
C ALA A 138 -17.80 -14.81 5.40
N GLU A 139 -17.24 -14.71 4.19
CA GLU A 139 -16.19 -13.73 3.87
C GLU A 139 -16.69 -12.29 3.96
N TRP A 140 -17.96 -12.04 3.65
CA TRP A 140 -18.56 -10.73 3.85
C TRP A 140 -18.57 -10.28 5.32
N ALA A 141 -18.46 -11.19 6.29
CA ALA A 141 -18.32 -10.82 7.69
C ALA A 141 -16.92 -10.25 8.03
N GLU A 142 -15.91 -10.52 7.19
CA GLU A 142 -14.54 -10.02 7.32
C GLU A 142 -14.31 -8.70 6.55
N LEU A 143 -15.35 -8.16 5.91
CA LEU A 143 -15.25 -6.95 5.09
C LEU A 143 -15.97 -5.77 5.74
N PRO A 144 -15.42 -4.55 5.63
CA PRO A 144 -16.11 -3.36 6.09
C PRO A 144 -17.25 -2.98 5.13
N GLY A 145 -18.32 -2.42 5.69
CA GLY A 145 -19.41 -1.84 4.92
C GLY A 145 -20.51 -2.82 4.54
N PRO A 146 -21.45 -2.38 3.68
CA PRO A 146 -22.63 -3.15 3.35
C PRO A 146 -22.28 -4.25 2.35
N ARG A 147 -22.92 -5.41 2.51
CA ARG A 147 -22.92 -6.47 1.51
C ARG A 147 -23.47 -5.93 0.20
N ARG A 148 -22.71 -6.10 -0.88
CA ARG A 148 -23.06 -5.61 -2.22
C ARG A 148 -22.32 -6.40 -3.29
N GLN A 149 -22.73 -6.27 -4.53
CA GLN A 149 -21.88 -6.65 -5.64
C GLN A 149 -20.85 -5.53 -5.87
N ILE A 150 -19.56 -5.87 -5.89
CA ILE A 150 -18.52 -4.95 -6.32
C ILE A 150 -18.53 -4.97 -7.86
N ALA A 151 -19.27 -4.05 -8.48
CA ALA A 151 -19.40 -3.94 -9.93
C ALA A 151 -18.42 -2.89 -10.46
N LEU A 152 -17.20 -3.31 -10.80
CA LEU A 152 -16.13 -2.44 -11.27
C LEU A 152 -16.34 -2.04 -12.73
N GLY A 153 -16.94 -2.92 -13.53
CA GLY A 153 -17.29 -2.63 -14.93
C GLY A 153 -18.32 -1.51 -15.11
N SER A 154 -19.11 -1.20 -14.07
CA SER A 154 -20.08 -0.09 -14.09
C SER A 154 -19.50 1.24 -13.62
N CYS A 155 -18.25 1.26 -13.17
CA CYS A 155 -17.60 2.50 -12.78
C CYS A 155 -17.45 3.42 -13.99
N PRO A 156 -17.71 4.73 -13.84
CA PRO A 156 -17.53 5.66 -14.94
C PRO A 156 -16.08 5.58 -15.41
N LEU A 157 -15.89 5.34 -16.71
CA LEU A 157 -14.57 5.49 -17.32
C LEU A 157 -14.08 6.87 -16.95
N SER A 158 -12.96 6.95 -16.22
CA SER A 158 -12.36 8.21 -15.81
C SER A 158 -11.87 8.95 -17.07
N ARG A 159 -12.79 9.63 -17.77
CA ARG A 159 -12.51 10.61 -18.83
C ARG A 159 -12.24 11.99 -18.24
N GLY A 160 -12.35 12.14 -16.93
CA GLY A 160 -12.04 13.36 -16.20
C GLY A 160 -11.05 13.04 -15.11
N ALA A 161 -9.91 13.71 -15.12
CA ALA A 161 -8.94 13.70 -14.06
C ALA A 161 -9.63 13.97 -12.71
N LEU A 162 -9.69 12.95 -11.85
CA LEU A 162 -9.56 13.22 -10.43
C LEU A 162 -8.20 13.90 -10.29
N LEU A 163 -8.22 15.23 -10.18
CA LEU A 163 -7.05 16.02 -9.82
C LEU A 163 -6.64 15.58 -8.42
N LEU A 164 -5.75 14.59 -8.35
CA LEU A 164 -4.89 14.45 -7.19
C LEU A 164 -4.21 15.82 -6.98
N PRO A 165 -4.01 16.28 -5.75
CA PRO A 165 -2.99 17.30 -5.50
C PRO A 165 -1.69 16.78 -6.14
N GLY A 166 -1.22 17.44 -7.21
CA GLY A 166 -0.16 16.93 -8.07
C GLY A 166 -0.63 16.09 -9.27
N ALA A 167 -1.78 16.39 -9.90
CA ALA A 167 -2.14 15.82 -11.20
C ALA A 167 -1.10 16.10 -12.30
N ASP A 168 -0.25 17.10 -12.08
CA ASP A 168 0.98 17.39 -12.82
C ASP A 168 2.02 16.26 -12.68
N ALA A 169 1.85 15.32 -11.74
CA ALA A 169 2.76 14.20 -11.53
C ALA A 169 2.75 13.23 -12.72
N ALA A 170 1.62 13.05 -13.42
CA ALA A 170 1.61 12.31 -14.69
C ALA A 170 2.48 13.02 -15.77
N GLU A 171 2.69 14.33 -15.64
CA GLU A 171 3.51 15.16 -16.53
C GLU A 171 4.97 15.31 -16.05
N ARG A 172 5.32 14.79 -14.85
CA ARG A 172 6.67 14.89 -14.26
C ARG A 172 7.27 13.49 -14.01
N PRO A 173 7.63 12.73 -15.04
CA PRO A 173 8.22 11.39 -14.89
C PRO A 173 9.46 11.38 -13.99
N ALA A 174 10.25 12.47 -13.99
CA ALA A 174 11.41 12.64 -13.12
C ALA A 174 11.02 12.78 -11.63
N TRP A 175 9.96 13.55 -11.33
CA TRP A 175 9.45 13.68 -9.97
C TRP A 175 8.89 12.34 -9.47
N ASN A 176 8.10 11.63 -10.29
CA ASN A 176 7.57 10.30 -9.94
C ASN A 176 8.68 9.27 -9.68
N ALA A 177 9.75 9.29 -10.49
CA ALA A 177 10.90 8.43 -10.28
C ALA A 177 11.62 8.78 -8.98
N CYS A 178 11.74 10.07 -8.65
CA CYS A 178 12.33 10.55 -7.41
C CYS A 178 11.53 10.11 -6.18
N VAL A 179 10.21 10.34 -6.16
CA VAL A 179 9.36 9.94 -5.03
C VAL A 179 9.38 8.42 -4.82
N ARG A 180 9.34 7.63 -5.90
CA ARG A 180 9.47 6.15 -5.82
C ARG A 180 10.83 5.73 -5.26
N ALA A 181 11.91 6.38 -5.66
CA ALA A 181 13.24 6.14 -5.10
C ALA A 181 13.32 6.53 -3.61
N CYS A 182 12.62 7.57 -3.18
CA CYS A 182 12.51 7.96 -1.77
C CYS A 182 11.67 6.97 -0.93
N ALA A 183 10.65 6.34 -1.53
CA ALA A 183 9.76 5.41 -0.85
C ALA A 183 10.40 4.02 -0.62
N ALA A 184 11.34 3.58 -1.47
CA ALA A 184 11.99 2.27 -1.30
C ALA A 184 12.77 2.13 0.03
N PRO A 185 13.58 3.11 0.46
CA PRO A 185 14.20 3.10 1.79
C PRO A 185 13.19 3.18 2.93
N LEU A 186 12.10 3.92 2.77
CA LEU A 186 11.03 4.01 3.78
C LEU A 186 10.43 2.63 4.05
N TYR A 187 10.10 1.90 2.99
CA TYR A 187 9.54 0.55 3.08
C TYR A 187 10.46 -0.42 3.82
N GLN A 188 11.75 -0.43 3.46
CA GLN A 188 12.75 -1.27 4.12
C GLN A 188 12.99 -0.88 5.58
N CYS A 189 12.86 0.40 5.91
CA CYS A 189 13.03 0.92 7.27
C CYS A 189 11.83 0.55 8.15
N GLN A 190 10.61 0.72 7.63
CA GLN A 190 9.37 0.39 8.32
C GLN A 190 9.22 -1.11 8.59
N ALA A 191 9.69 -1.96 7.67
CA ALA A 191 9.73 -3.41 7.86
C ALA A 191 10.58 -3.86 9.06
N ARG A 192 11.43 -2.99 9.61
CA ARG A 192 12.31 -3.28 10.75
C ARG A 192 11.87 -2.61 12.06
N CYS A 193 10.84 -1.77 12.04
CA CYS A 193 10.33 -1.17 13.26
C CYS A 193 9.35 -2.10 13.96
N ALA A 194 9.45 -2.21 15.29
CA ALA A 194 8.40 -2.79 16.10
C ALA A 194 7.33 -1.72 16.41
N ALA A 195 6.05 -2.05 16.25
CA ALA A 195 4.91 -1.36 16.85
C ALA A 195 4.83 0.18 16.65
N GLY A 196 5.11 0.67 15.44
CA GLY A 196 4.73 2.03 15.02
C GLY A 196 5.71 3.16 15.36
N ASP A 197 6.85 2.87 15.99
CA ASP A 197 7.88 3.90 16.26
C ASP A 197 8.89 4.01 15.10
N CYS A 198 8.40 4.49 13.95
CA CYS A 198 9.20 4.73 12.73
C CYS A 198 9.37 6.22 12.43
N ALA A 199 9.33 7.10 13.44
CA ALA A 199 9.42 8.54 13.25
C ALA A 199 10.66 8.94 12.43
N ASP A 200 11.78 8.26 12.64
CA ASP A 200 13.03 8.48 11.90
C ASP A 200 12.95 8.03 10.44
N CYS A 201 12.28 6.91 10.15
CA CYS A 201 12.05 6.44 8.78
C CYS A 201 11.19 7.44 8.01
N GLN A 202 10.11 7.92 8.64
CA GLN A 202 9.22 8.92 8.04
C GLN A 202 9.95 10.25 7.83
N ALA A 203 10.72 10.72 8.82
CA ALA A 203 11.50 11.96 8.70
C ALA A 203 12.57 11.87 7.59
N ALA A 204 13.16 10.68 7.38
CA ALA A 204 14.10 10.43 6.29
C ALA A 204 13.40 10.49 4.92
N TYR A 205 12.23 9.88 4.79
CA TYR A 205 11.39 9.99 3.60
C TYR A 205 11.01 11.45 3.31
N ASP A 206 10.51 12.19 4.30
CA ASP A 206 10.09 13.59 4.14
C ASP A 206 11.27 14.50 3.72
N ARG A 207 12.48 14.18 4.18
CA ARG A 207 13.70 14.87 3.74
C ARG A 207 14.05 14.55 2.29
N CYS A 208 13.95 13.29 1.88
CA CYS A 208 14.19 12.87 0.50
C CYS A 208 13.15 13.48 -0.45
N ASN A 209 11.87 13.40 -0.09
CA ASN A 209 10.76 13.86 -0.90
C ASN A 209 10.85 15.37 -1.19
N ARG A 210 11.27 16.19 -0.21
CA ARG A 210 11.52 17.63 -0.41
C ARG A 210 12.56 17.95 -1.50
N THR A 211 13.45 17.01 -1.84
CA THR A 211 14.41 17.19 -2.94
C THR A 211 13.81 16.90 -4.31
N CYS A 212 12.66 16.23 -4.37
CA CYS A 212 11.98 15.93 -5.62
C CYS A 212 11.33 17.18 -6.22
N ASP A 213 10.92 18.15 -5.40
CA ASP A 213 10.33 19.40 -5.88
C ASP A 213 11.32 20.28 -6.66
N ALA A 214 12.63 20.09 -6.42
CA ALA A 214 13.71 20.78 -7.13
C ALA A 214 14.13 20.11 -8.46
N ARG A 215 13.45 19.03 -8.88
CA ARG A 215 13.78 18.23 -10.08
C ARG A 215 12.75 18.31 -11.20
#